data_AF-A0A7Y4YUH7-F1
#
_entry.id   AF-A0A7Y4YUH7-F1
#
_cell.length_a   1.000
_cell.length_b   1.000
_cell.length_c   1.000
_cell.angle_alpha   90.00
_cell.angle_beta   90.00
_cell.angle_gamma   90.00
#
_symmetry.space_group_name_H-M   'P 1'
#
loop_
_entity.id
_entity.type
_entity.pdbx_description
1 polymer ?
#
loop_
_entity_poly.entity_id
_entity_poly.type
_entity_poly.pdbx_seq_one_letter_code
_entity_poly.pdbx_strand_id
1 'polypeptide(L)' 'MSTSQQIEVQVDYHPSGRLTLKERNVGETWADVKAQGLFGNSDPASFYQQVAKRLAKHAQTNVTVSSYKDTGGNLIT' A
#
# COMPACT_ATOMS: atom_id res chain seq x y z
N MET A 1 -27.73 2.03 -1.09
CA MET A 1 -26.47 1.30 -1.31
C MET A 1 -25.35 2.20 -0.79
N SER A 2 -24.65 1.81 0.29
CA SER A 2 -23.45 2.55 0.70
C SER A 2 -22.35 2.20 -0.28
N THR A 3 -21.91 3.16 -1.09
CA THR A 3 -20.81 2.95 -2.03
C THR A 3 -19.53 2.73 -1.23
N SER A 4 -18.98 1.53 -1.26
CA SER A 4 -17.66 1.25 -0.68
C SER A 4 -16.60 2.04 -1.44
N GLN A 5 -15.70 2.70 -0.71
CA GLN A 5 -14.60 3.47 -1.29
C GLN A 5 -13.60 2.48 -1.88
N GLN A 6 -13.31 2.58 -3.18
CA GLN A 6 -12.32 1.74 -3.84
C GLN A 6 -10.96 2.44 -3.91
N ILE A 7 -9.93 1.76 -3.43
CA ILE A 7 -8.55 2.26 -3.48
C ILE A 7 -7.63 1.30 -4.20
N GLU A 8 -6.57 1.83 -4.75
CA GLU A 8 -5.44 1.08 -5.30
C GLU A 8 -4.23 1.26 -4.39
N VAL A 9 -3.41 0.22 -4.28
CA VAL A 9 -2.24 0.19 -3.39
C VAL A 9 -1.00 -0.17 -4.21
N GLN A 10 0.10 0.54 -3.98
CA GLN A 10 1.38 0.28 -4.63
C GLN A 10 2.53 0.33 -3.63
N VAL A 11 3.46 -0.62 -3.72
CA VAL A 11 4.76 -0.56 -3.03
C VAL A 11 5.81 -0.05 -3.99
N ASP A 12 6.47 1.03 -3.60
CA ASP A 12 7.59 1.65 -4.31
C ASP A 12 8.91 1.21 -3.70
N TYR A 13 9.78 0.67 -4.56
CA TYR A 13 11.16 0.36 -4.25
C TYR A 13 12.05 1.51 -4.69
N HIS A 14 12.74 2.10 -3.72
CA HIS A 14 13.69 3.17 -3.97
C HIS A 14 15.08 2.58 -4.24
N PRO A 15 15.90 3.17 -5.12
CA PRO A 15 17.29 2.74 -5.34
C PRO A 15 18.15 2.69 -4.07
N SER A 16 17.74 3.40 -3.02
CA SER A 16 18.36 3.38 -1.70
C SER A 16 18.07 2.11 -0.87
N GLY A 17 17.29 1.16 -1.41
CA GLY A 17 16.82 -0.02 -0.69
C GLY A 17 15.67 0.24 0.28
N ARG A 18 15.10 1.46 0.25
CA ARG A 18 13.92 1.82 1.05
C ARG A 18 12.63 1.46 0.33
N LEU A 19 11.57 1.27 1.10
CA LEU A 19 10.23 0.95 0.64
C LEU A 19 9.23 2.01 1.09
N THR A 20 8.33 2.40 0.19
CA THR A 20 7.20 3.28 0.50
C THR A 20 5.90 2.67 0.01
N LEU A 21 4.86 2.69 0.82
CA LEU A 21 3.51 2.38 0.41
C LEU A 21 2.85 3.64 -0.14
N LYS A 22 2.21 3.51 -1.29
CA LYS A 22 1.38 4.52 -1.93
C LYS A 22 -0.05 4.03 -2.06
N GLU A 23 -0.98 4.96 -1.97
CA GLU A 23 -2.40 4.70 -2.15
C GLU A 23 -3.04 5.80 -2.99
N ARG A 24 -4.15 5.47 -3.63
CA ARG A 24 -5.05 6.43 -4.26
C ARG A 24 -6.47 5.90 -4.27
N ASN A 25 -7.46 6.79 -4.34
CA ASN A 25 -8.75 6.37 -4.86
C ASN A 25 -8.61 6.02 -6.34
N VAL A 26 -9.45 5.11 -6.83
CA VAL A 26 -9.45 4.75 -8.25
C VAL A 26 -9.62 6.01 -9.11
N GLY A 27 -8.69 6.24 -10.04
CA GLY A 27 -8.68 7.40 -10.92
C GLY A 27 -7.98 8.65 -10.38
N GLU A 28 -7.50 8.64 -9.14
CA GLU A 28 -6.79 9.78 -8.54
C GLU A 28 -5.26 9.68 -8.65
N THR A 29 -4.56 10.69 -8.13
CA THR A 29 -3.11 10.73 -8.02
C THR A 29 -2.64 9.88 -6.84
N TRP A 30 -1.53 9.16 -7.03
CA TRP A 30 -0.86 8.42 -5.96
C TRP A 30 -0.36 9.34 -4.85
N ALA A 31 -0.66 8.97 -3.61
CA ALA A 31 -0.19 9.64 -2.41
C ALA A 31 0.64 8.69 -1.55
N ASP A 32 1.77 9.19 -1.03
CA ASP A 32 2.58 8.45 -0.06
C ASP A 32 1.84 8.27 1.26
N VAL A 33 1.83 7.04 1.77
CA VAL A 33 1.28 6.74 3.08
C VAL A 33 2.28 7.14 4.16
N LYS A 34 2.11 8.34 4.73
CA LYS A 34 2.98 8.90 5.78
C LYS A 34 2.81 8.27 7.17
N ALA A 35 2.22 7.09 7.27
CA ALA A 35 2.10 6.37 8.54
C ALA A 35 3.43 5.68 8.90
N GLN A 36 3.65 5.45 10.20
CA GLN A 36 4.89 4.88 10.70
C GLN A 36 5.21 3.54 10.02
N GLY A 37 6.44 3.40 9.51
CA GLY A 37 6.93 2.19 8.87
C GLY A 37 6.42 1.94 7.44
N LEU A 38 5.62 2.85 6.87
CA LEU A 38 5.11 2.76 5.49
C LEU A 38 5.72 3.80 4.53
N PHE A 39 6.59 4.68 5.03
CA PHE A 39 7.27 5.68 4.22
C PHE A 39 8.78 5.58 4.41
N GLY A 40 9.51 5.22 3.36
CA GLY A 40 10.97 5.14 3.35
C GLY A 40 11.56 4.11 4.32
N ASN A 41 10.86 2.99 4.56
CA ASN A 41 11.32 1.93 5.47
C ASN A 41 12.41 1.08 4.82
N SER A 42 13.54 0.90 5.49
CA SER A 42 14.68 0.11 4.99
C SER A 42 14.67 -1.36 5.39
N ASP A 43 13.73 -1.80 6.23
CA ASP A 43 13.54 -3.20 6.62
C ASP A 43 12.31 -3.78 5.91
N PRO A 44 12.48 -4.63 4.89
CA PRO A 44 11.37 -5.23 4.15
C PRO A 44 10.41 -6.02 5.03
N ALA A 45 10.92 -6.82 5.98
CA ALA A 45 10.07 -7.66 6.81
C ALA A 45 9.15 -6.80 7.69
N SER A 46 9.73 -5.78 8.34
CA SER A 46 8.97 -4.80 9.12
C SER A 46 7.99 -4.01 8.24
N PHE A 47 8.40 -3.59 7.04
CA PHE A 47 7.54 -2.87 6.09
C PHE A 47 6.29 -3.67 5.73
N TYR A 48 6.44 -4.92 5.27
CA TYR A 48 5.29 -5.74 4.87
C TYR A 48 4.38 -6.11 6.03
N GLN A 49 4.90 -6.23 7.25
CA GLN A 49 4.06 -6.35 8.44
C GLN A 49 3.17 -5.12 8.65
N GLN A 50 3.70 -3.90 8.42
CA GLN A 50 2.91 -2.67 8.49
C GLN A 50 1.91 -2.56 7.33
N VAL A 51 2.28 -3.00 6.12
CA VAL A 51 1.36 -3.07 4.97
C VAL A 51 0.19 -3.98 5.29
N ALA A 52 0.44 -5.20 5.77
CA ALA A 52 -0.60 -6.15 6.15
C ALA A 52 -1.55 -5.56 7.20
N LYS A 53 -1.02 -4.90 8.24
CA LYS A 53 -1.84 -4.20 9.25
C LYS A 53 -2.72 -3.11 8.64
N ARG A 54 -2.19 -2.34 7.69
CA ARG A 54 -2.95 -1.29 7.01
C ARG A 54 -4.05 -1.87 6.13
N LEU A 55 -3.77 -2.91 5.35
CA LEU A 55 -4.78 -3.57 4.52
C LEU A 55 -5.88 -4.21 5.37
N ALA A 56 -5.50 -4.86 6.48
CA ALA A 56 -6.47 -5.39 7.44
C ALA A 56 -7.38 -4.29 8.02
N LYS A 57 -6.82 -3.10 8.29
CA LYS A 57 -7.62 -1.94 8.73
C LYS A 57 -8.60 -1.49 7.66
N HIS A 58 -8.19 -1.44 6.40
CA HIS A 58 -9.10 -1.11 5.28
C HIS A 58 -10.22 -2.13 5.15
N ALA A 59 -9.94 -3.42 5.30
CA ALA A 59 -10.95 -4.47 5.27
C ALA A 59 -11.97 -4.40 6.43
N GLN A 60 -11.58 -3.79 7.55
CA GLN A 60 -12.48 -3.52 8.68
C GLN A 60 -13.30 -2.23 8.48
N THR A 61 -12.98 -1.41 7.49
CA THR A 61 -13.73 -0.20 7.12
C THR A 61 -14.45 -0.42 5.79
N ASN A 62 -15.27 0.55 5.36
CA ASN A 62 -15.98 0.46 4.07
C ASN A 62 -15.04 0.77 2.87
N VAL A 63 -13.79 0.32 2.94
CA VAL A 63 -12.74 0.53 1.93
C VAL A 63 -12.39 -0.81 1.29
N THR A 64 -12.47 -0.88 -0.04
CA THR A 64 -12.11 -2.06 -0.82
C THR A 64 -10.83 -1.78 -1.61
N VAL A 65 -9.84 -2.66 -1.48
CA VAL A 65 -8.61 -2.59 -2.27
C VAL A 65 -8.86 -3.28 -3.62
N SER A 66 -8.90 -2.50 -4.70
CA SER A 66 -9.18 -3.00 -6.06
C SER A 66 -7.95 -3.53 -6.77
N SER A 67 -6.76 -3.04 -6.43
CA SER A 67 -5.49 -3.55 -6.92
C SER A 67 -4.36 -3.37 -5.90
N TYR A 68 -3.41 -4.29 -5.95
CA TYR A 68 -2.17 -4.24 -5.19
C TYR A 68 -1.01 -4.47 -6.16
N LYS A 69 -0.07 -3.53 -6.22
CA LYS A 69 1.12 -3.62 -7.07
C LYS A 69 2.39 -3.55 -6.24
N ASP A 70 3.31 -4.44 -6.53
CA ASP A 70 4.65 -4.44 -5.97
C ASP A 70 5.66 -4.16 -7.09
N THR A 71 6.50 -3.13 -6.93
CA THR A 71 7.41 -2.67 -7.99
C THR A 71 8.82 -3.26 -7.90
N GLY A 72 9.18 -3.98 -6.84
CA GLY A 72 10.55 -4.46 -6.61
C GLY A 72 10.74 -5.96 -6.60
N GLY A 73 9.68 -6.75 -6.74
CA GLY A 73 9.78 -8.21 -6.79
C GLY A 73 8.72 -8.82 -7.69
N ASN A 74 9.15 -9.74 -8.55
CA ASN A 74 8.36 -10.59 -9.43
C ASN A 74 6.94 -10.86 -8.93
N LEU A 75 5.99 -10.68 -9.85
CA LEU A 75 4.65 -11.25 -9.85
C LEU A 75 4.60 -12.54 -9.02
N ILE A 76 3.95 -12.50 -7.85
CA ILE A 76 3.41 -13.72 -7.27
C ILE A 76 2.12 -13.96 -8.06
N THR A 77 2.26 -14.63 -9.21
CA THR A 77 1.15 -15.30 -9.91
C THR A 77 0.73 -16.54 -9.12
#